data_AF-S3ZMW0-F1
#
_entry.id   AF-S3ZMW0-F1
#
_cell.length_a   1.000
_cell.length_b   1.000
_cell.length_c   1.000
_cell.angle_alpha   90.00
_cell.angle_beta   90.00
_cell.angle_gamma   90.00
#
_symmetry.space_group_name_H-M   'P 1'
#
loop_
_entity.id
_entity.type
_entity.pdbx_description
1 polymer ?
#
loop_
_entity_poly.entity_id
_entity_poly.type
_entity_poly.pdbx_seq_one_letter_code
_entity_poly.pdbx_strand_id
1 'polypeptide(L)'
;MGSWHWNDQESPTTAVGVRATMGAVTMKDDPQAMQRPYVFVRGYDSRLHVNWWDGNVNWWDGKAWHWSDQGTPAGRTVIEKVGAITVQDGPNAQQRPYAFVVTDDSKLHVNWWEARRAGVWSVRASESSPFRTTRTRRSARTRSSSPTTSGSG
;
A
#
# COMPACT_ATOMS: atom_id res chain seq x y z
N MET A 1 -30.03 -15.06 17.92
CA MET A 1 -28.72 -15.38 18.54
C MET A 1 -27.77 -15.73 17.41
N GLY A 2 -26.53 -15.23 17.42
CA GLY A 2 -25.53 -15.57 16.40
C GLY A 2 -24.73 -16.82 16.77
N SER A 3 -24.08 -17.44 15.78
CA SER A 3 -23.16 -18.57 15.96
C SER A 3 -21.80 -18.25 15.33
N TRP A 4 -20.74 -18.78 15.93
CA TRP A 4 -19.39 -18.71 15.36
C TRP A 4 -19.21 -19.80 14.30
N HIS A 5 -18.54 -19.45 13.21
CA HIS A 5 -18.21 -20.36 12.13
C HIS A 5 -16.72 -20.25 11.82
N TRP A 6 -16.06 -21.38 11.64
CA TRP A 6 -14.72 -21.44 11.07
C TRP A 6 -14.83 -21.57 9.55
N ASN A 7 -13.94 -20.90 8.84
CA ASN A 7 -13.79 -21.07 7.40
C ASN A 7 -12.29 -21.21 7.07
N ASP A 8 -11.93 -22.26 6.36
CA ASP A 8 -10.56 -22.46 5.89
C ASP A 8 -10.27 -21.46 4.77
N GLN A 9 -9.29 -20.59 4.99
CA GLN A 9 -8.86 -19.62 3.98
C GLN A 9 -7.79 -20.19 3.06
N GLU A 10 -7.50 -21.48 3.16
CA GLU A 10 -6.43 -22.15 2.43
C GLU A 10 -5.07 -21.50 2.74
N SER A 11 -4.17 -21.52 1.77
CA SER A 11 -2.84 -20.97 1.86
C SER A 11 -2.55 -20.07 0.65
N PRO A 12 -1.60 -19.12 0.75
CA PRO A 12 -1.26 -18.23 -0.36
C PRO A 12 -1.09 -18.93 -1.71
N THR A 13 -0.49 -20.12 -1.69
CA THR A 13 -0.49 -21.08 -2.80
C THR A 13 -0.53 -22.50 -2.23
N THR A 14 -0.68 -23.52 -3.09
CA THR A 14 -0.59 -24.93 -2.67
C THR A 14 0.77 -25.33 -2.11
N ALA A 15 1.84 -24.58 -2.40
CA ALA A 15 3.19 -24.86 -1.93
C ALA A 15 3.66 -23.96 -0.77
N VAL A 16 2.94 -22.86 -0.51
CA VAL A 16 3.34 -21.84 0.46
C VAL A 16 2.25 -21.67 1.52
N GLY A 17 2.51 -22.19 2.72
CA GLY A 17 1.68 -21.94 3.90
C GLY A 17 2.01 -20.62 4.61
N VAL A 18 1.23 -20.30 5.65
CA VAL A 18 1.39 -19.09 6.47
C VAL A 18 2.19 -19.35 7.75
N ARG A 19 3.03 -18.39 8.17
CA ARG A 19 3.65 -18.37 9.51
C ARG A 19 2.75 -17.65 10.51
N ALA A 20 2.95 -17.88 11.81
CA ALA A 20 2.26 -17.19 12.91
C ALA A 20 2.69 -15.71 13.07
N THR A 21 2.45 -14.91 12.04
CA THR A 21 2.71 -13.48 11.96
C THR A 21 1.66 -12.87 11.04
N MET A 22 0.89 -11.92 11.58
CA MET A 22 -0.25 -11.34 10.87
C MET A 22 -0.40 -9.86 11.22
N GLY A 23 -0.74 -9.06 10.22
CA GLY A 23 -1.32 -7.73 10.39
C GLY A 23 -2.66 -7.70 9.68
N ALA A 24 -3.74 -7.37 10.38
CA ALA A 24 -5.08 -7.34 9.81
C ALA A 24 -5.69 -5.94 9.93
N VAL A 25 -6.34 -5.50 8.85
CA VAL A 25 -7.02 -4.21 8.79
C VAL A 25 -8.31 -4.33 7.99
N THR A 26 -9.22 -3.39 8.20
CA THR A 26 -10.38 -3.18 7.35
C THR A 26 -10.23 -1.89 6.58
N MET A 27 -10.67 -1.87 5.33
CA MET A 27 -10.70 -0.64 4.53
C MET A 27 -11.93 -0.55 3.65
N LYS A 28 -12.28 0.68 3.26
CA LYS A 28 -13.24 1.01 2.22
C LYS A 28 -12.53 1.49 0.96
N ASP A 29 -12.66 0.75 -0.13
CA ASP A 29 -12.17 1.13 -1.45
C ASP A 29 -12.99 2.28 -2.08
N ASP A 30 -14.25 2.44 -1.71
CA ASP A 30 -15.02 3.66 -1.95
C ASP A 30 -15.61 4.15 -0.62
N PRO A 31 -15.70 5.46 -0.33
CA PRO A 31 -16.28 5.95 0.93
C PRO A 31 -17.67 5.38 1.26
N GLN A 32 -18.46 5.07 0.23
CA GLN A 32 -19.78 4.46 0.31
C GLN A 32 -19.76 2.94 0.24
N ALA A 33 -18.61 2.32 -0.06
CA ALA A 33 -18.48 0.87 -0.02
C ALA A 33 -18.54 0.32 1.40
N MET A 34 -18.88 -0.97 1.46
CA MET A 34 -18.70 -1.79 2.65
C MET A 34 -17.21 -1.88 3.01
N GLN A 35 -16.93 -2.03 4.31
CA GLN A 35 -15.57 -2.32 4.76
C GLN A 35 -15.20 -3.75 4.37
N ARG A 36 -13.97 -3.93 3.90
CA ARG A 36 -13.40 -5.23 3.55
C ARG A 36 -12.16 -5.52 4.39
N PRO A 37 -12.03 -6.74 4.92
CA PRO A 37 -10.82 -7.17 5.61
C PRO A 37 -9.67 -7.43 4.62
N TYR A 38 -8.46 -7.07 5.07
CA TYR A 38 -7.18 -7.41 4.46
C TYR A 38 -6.30 -7.97 5.56
N VAL A 39 -5.83 -9.20 5.38
CA VAL A 39 -4.96 -9.90 6.32
C VAL A 39 -3.62 -10.13 5.64
N PHE A 40 -2.59 -9.45 6.13
CA PHE A 40 -1.22 -9.58 5.66
C PHE A 40 -0.48 -10.59 6.52
N VAL A 41 0.21 -11.54 5.88
CA VAL A 41 0.96 -12.61 6.54
C VAL A 41 2.32 -12.78 5.89
N ARG A 42 3.27 -13.31 6.65
CA ARG A 42 4.51 -13.83 6.08
C ARG A 42 4.30 -15.30 5.68
N GLY A 43 4.64 -15.65 4.45
CA GLY A 43 4.67 -17.04 4.01
C GLY A 43 5.90 -17.80 4.51
N TYR A 44 5.89 -19.13 4.39
CA TYR A 44 7.10 -19.93 4.65
C TYR A 44 8.27 -19.63 3.70
N ASP A 45 7.96 -19.05 2.54
CA ASP A 45 8.90 -18.50 1.55
C ASP A 45 9.53 -17.16 1.96
N SER A 46 9.19 -16.62 3.14
CA SER A 46 9.62 -15.31 3.62
C SER A 46 9.18 -14.12 2.76
N ARG A 47 8.10 -14.30 1.99
CA ARG A 47 7.41 -13.25 1.24
C ARG A 47 6.19 -12.75 2.02
N LEU A 48 5.77 -11.53 1.72
CA LEU A 48 4.52 -10.96 2.22
C LEU A 48 3.38 -11.43 1.30
N HIS A 49 2.33 -11.97 1.90
CA HIS A 49 1.10 -12.36 1.21
C HIS A 49 -0.08 -11.62 1.83
N VAL A 50 -1.09 -11.31 1.04
CA VAL A 50 -2.34 -10.72 1.52
C VAL A 50 -3.52 -11.62 1.16
N ASN A 51 -4.39 -11.86 2.14
CA ASN A 51 -5.70 -12.46 1.96
C ASN A 51 -6.78 -11.39 2.12
N TRP A 52 -7.69 -11.27 1.17
CA TRP A 52 -8.75 -10.26 1.22
C TRP A 52 -10.07 -10.79 0.69
N TRP A 53 -11.15 -10.16 1.14
CA TRP A 53 -12.49 -10.41 0.63
C TRP A 53 -12.86 -9.39 -0.45
N ASP A 54 -13.40 -9.84 -1.57
CA ASP A 54 -13.77 -9.00 -2.72
C ASP A 54 -15.10 -8.24 -2.54
N GLY A 55 -15.83 -8.47 -1.44
CA GLY A 55 -17.11 -7.83 -1.16
C GLY A 55 -18.33 -8.57 -1.72
N ASN A 56 -18.16 -9.76 -2.31
CA ASN A 56 -19.27 -10.58 -2.76
C ASN A 56 -20.02 -11.17 -1.56
N VAL A 57 -21.33 -10.90 -1.50
CA VAL A 57 -22.24 -11.26 -0.41
C VAL A 57 -22.37 -12.77 -0.19
N ASN A 58 -22.00 -13.61 -1.17
CA ASN A 58 -21.99 -15.07 -1.04
C ASN A 58 -20.77 -15.63 -0.28
N TRP A 59 -20.21 -14.88 0.67
CA TRP A 59 -18.95 -15.20 1.37
C TRP A 59 -18.87 -16.60 2.02
N TRP A 60 -20.02 -17.27 2.22
CA TRP A 60 -20.10 -18.61 2.79
C TRP A 60 -19.61 -19.72 1.85
N ASP A 61 -19.45 -19.46 0.55
CA ASP A 61 -18.91 -20.44 -0.40
C ASP A 61 -17.36 -20.43 -0.52
N GLY A 62 -16.70 -19.54 0.23
CA GLY A 62 -15.24 -19.38 0.24
C GLY A 62 -14.65 -18.69 -1.00
N LYS A 63 -15.44 -18.49 -2.08
CA LYS A 63 -14.93 -17.98 -3.37
C LYS A 63 -14.74 -16.48 -3.43
N ALA A 64 -15.23 -15.77 -2.42
CA ALA A 64 -15.08 -14.32 -2.30
C ALA A 64 -13.73 -13.92 -1.68
N TRP A 65 -12.96 -14.89 -1.17
CA TRP A 65 -11.64 -14.66 -0.59
C TRP A 65 -10.53 -14.93 -1.60
N HIS A 66 -9.52 -14.08 -1.60
CA HIS A 66 -8.44 -14.09 -2.58
C HIS A 66 -7.10 -13.97 -1.89
N TRP A 67 -6.08 -14.63 -2.44
CA TRP A 67 -4.68 -14.48 -2.04
C TRP A 67 -3.88 -13.74 -3.10
N SER A 68 -2.90 -12.96 -2.67
CA SER A 68 -1.92 -12.30 -3.56
C SER A 68 -0.58 -12.23 -2.88
N ASP A 69 0.44 -12.67 -3.61
CA ASP A 69 1.83 -12.48 -3.28
C ASP A 69 2.22 -11.00 -3.51
N GLN A 70 2.58 -10.32 -2.42
CA GLN A 70 3.08 -8.94 -2.44
C GLN A 70 4.61 -8.90 -2.58
N GLY A 71 5.27 -10.06 -2.58
CA GLY A 71 6.70 -10.20 -2.72
C GLY A 71 7.48 -9.80 -1.47
N THR A 72 8.67 -9.28 -1.69
CA THR A 72 9.54 -8.72 -0.66
C THR A 72 10.17 -7.43 -1.15
N PRO A 73 10.68 -6.57 -0.25
CA PRO A 73 11.59 -5.52 -0.64
C PRO A 73 12.79 -6.08 -1.43
N ALA A 74 13.31 -5.31 -2.39
CA ALA A 74 14.31 -5.78 -3.34
C ALA A 74 15.54 -6.39 -2.66
N GLY A 75 15.82 -7.66 -2.96
CA GLY A 75 16.96 -8.40 -2.40
C GLY A 75 16.85 -8.72 -0.92
N ARG A 76 15.66 -8.61 -0.33
CA ARG A 76 15.40 -8.87 1.11
C ARG A 76 14.44 -10.02 1.31
N THR A 77 14.52 -10.60 2.51
CA THR A 77 13.53 -11.53 3.06
C THR A 77 12.80 -10.90 4.24
N VAL A 78 11.50 -11.15 4.38
CA VAL A 78 10.74 -10.75 5.58
C VAL A 78 11.06 -11.76 6.68
N ILE A 79 11.43 -11.29 7.88
CA ILE A 79 11.91 -12.16 8.97
C ILE A 79 11.04 -12.15 10.23
N GLU A 80 10.14 -11.19 10.37
CA GLU A 80 9.48 -10.85 11.65
C GLU A 80 7.95 -10.71 11.54
N LYS A 81 7.34 -10.10 12.57
CA LYS A 81 5.93 -9.72 12.61
C LYS A 81 5.55 -8.74 11.50
N VAL A 82 4.32 -8.90 10.98
CA VAL A 82 3.69 -7.95 10.07
C VAL A 82 2.83 -6.99 10.90
N GLY A 83 3.05 -5.69 10.74
CA GLY A 83 2.13 -4.65 11.23
C GLY A 83 1.25 -4.15 10.08
N ALA A 84 0.00 -3.78 10.34
CA ALA A 84 -0.86 -3.20 9.31
C ALA A 84 -1.71 -2.06 9.86
N ILE A 85 -1.91 -1.01 9.06
CA ILE A 85 -2.83 0.10 9.36
C ILE A 85 -3.65 0.48 8.13
N THR A 86 -4.80 1.09 8.38
CA THR A 86 -5.60 1.77 7.35
C THR A 86 -5.38 3.28 7.47
N VAL A 87 -5.12 3.93 6.34
CA VAL A 87 -4.99 5.39 6.24
C VAL A 87 -6.13 5.94 5.40
N GLN A 88 -6.62 7.12 5.78
CA GLN A 88 -7.64 7.87 5.06
C GLN A 88 -7.24 9.37 5.07
N ASP A 89 -7.14 9.99 3.89
CA ASP A 89 -6.65 11.39 3.78
C ASP A 89 -7.72 12.44 4.12
N GLY A 90 -8.95 12.02 4.36
CA GLY A 90 -10.07 12.88 4.72
C GLY A 90 -11.37 12.09 4.82
N PRO A 91 -12.44 12.66 5.40
CA PRO A 91 -13.66 11.92 5.74
C PRO A 91 -14.30 11.15 4.58
N ASN A 92 -14.17 11.67 3.35
CA ASN A 92 -14.73 11.11 2.13
C ASN A 92 -13.66 10.60 1.15
N ALA A 93 -12.44 10.34 1.62
CA ALA A 93 -11.40 9.72 0.79
C ALA A 93 -11.50 8.20 0.83
N GLN A 94 -11.09 7.54 -0.27
CA GLN A 94 -10.81 6.11 -0.28
C GLN A 94 -9.77 5.77 0.80
N GLN A 95 -9.99 4.67 1.50
CA GLN A 95 -9.05 4.15 2.50
C GLN A 95 -7.99 3.28 1.82
N ARG A 96 -6.79 3.26 2.39
CA ARG A 96 -5.65 2.49 1.85
C ARG A 96 -4.96 1.68 2.95
N PRO A 97 -4.58 0.43 2.67
CA PRO A 97 -3.86 -0.39 3.62
C PRO A 97 -2.35 -0.16 3.47
N TYR A 98 -1.65 -0.17 4.60
CA TYR A 98 -0.19 -0.16 4.66
C TYR A 98 0.25 -1.33 5.51
N ALA A 99 1.09 -2.20 4.96
CA ALA A 99 1.69 -3.30 5.67
C ALA A 99 3.17 -3.00 5.94
N PHE A 100 3.60 -3.17 7.18
CA PHE A 100 4.96 -2.92 7.63
C PHE A 100 5.63 -4.24 7.98
N VAL A 101 6.84 -4.42 7.50
CA VAL A 101 7.62 -5.64 7.70
C VAL A 101 9.05 -5.29 8.10
N VAL A 102 9.65 -6.13 8.94
CA VAL A 102 11.10 -6.08 9.18
C VAL A 102 11.80 -7.14 8.33
N THR A 103 12.87 -6.72 7.66
CA THR A 103 13.68 -7.55 6.77
C THR A 103 14.98 -8.03 7.39
N ASP A 104 15.67 -8.97 6.72
CA ASP A 104 16.95 -9.54 7.16
C ASP A 104 18.05 -8.51 7.48
N ASP A 105 17.99 -7.29 6.93
CA ASP A 105 18.89 -6.19 7.27
C ASP A 105 18.42 -5.35 8.48
N SER A 106 17.47 -5.86 9.25
CA SER A 106 16.89 -5.23 10.44
C SER A 106 16.25 -3.87 10.16
N LYS A 107 15.79 -3.62 8.94
CA LYS A 107 15.09 -2.39 8.57
C LYS A 107 13.58 -2.60 8.46
N LEU A 108 12.86 -1.52 8.75
CA LEU A 108 11.43 -1.44 8.50
C LEU A 108 11.18 -1.08 7.04
N HIS A 109 10.39 -1.90 6.36
CA HIS A 109 9.87 -1.65 5.04
C HIS A 109 8.35 -1.55 5.07
N VAL A 110 7.79 -0.77 4.15
CA VAL A 110 6.35 -0.61 3.99
C VAL A 110 5.94 -1.07 2.60
N ASN A 111 4.94 -1.93 2.54
CA ASN A 111 4.17 -2.25 1.35
C ASN A 111 2.90 -1.40 1.37
N TRP A 112 2.64 -0.65 0.31
CA TRP A 112 1.45 0.19 0.20
C TRP A 112 0.73 -0.06 -1.12
N TRP A 113 -0.58 0.19 -1.13
CA TRP A 113 -1.37 0.22 -2.35
C TRP A 113 -1.37 1.63 -2.97
N GLU A 114 -0.95 1.75 -4.22
CA GLU A 114 -1.17 2.97 -5.02
C GLU A 114 -2.44 2.80 -5.86
N ALA A 115 -3.51 3.47 -5.46
CA ALA A 115 -4.71 3.54 -6.29
C ALA A 115 -4.42 4.45 -7.49
N ARG A 116 -4.16 3.86 -8.66
CA ARG A 116 -4.11 4.65 -9.90
C ARG A 116 -5.49 5.27 -10.13
N ARG A 117 -5.55 6.60 -10.24
CA ARG A 117 -6.71 7.26 -10.81
C ARG A 117 -6.81 6.84 -12.28
N ALA A 118 -7.92 6.19 -12.65
CA ALA A 118 -8.21 5.94 -14.05
C ALA A 118 -8.21 7.28 -14.81
N GLY A 119 -7.36 7.40 -15.84
CA GLY A 119 -7.36 8.54 -16.77
C GLY A 119 -6.23 9.58 -16.64
N VAL A 120 -5.26 9.40 -15.74
CA VAL A 120 -4.05 10.27 -15.72
C VAL A 120 -2.86 9.53 -16.32
N TRP A 121 -2.37 9.97 -17.48
CA TRP A 121 -1.09 9.52 -18.03
C TRP A 121 0.05 10.06 -17.15
N SER A 122 0.57 9.27 -16.21
CA SER A 122 1.79 9.66 -15.50
C SER A 122 3.03 9.33 -16.34
N VAL A 123 3.77 10.35 -16.79
CA VAL A 123 5.14 10.18 -17.27
C VAL A 123 6.07 9.97 -16.06
N ARG A 124 6.57 8.74 -15.97
CA ARG A 124 7.69 8.12 -15.21
C ARG A 124 8.58 8.99 -14.28
N ALA A 125 9.00 8.42 -13.15
CA ALA A 125 10.42 8.19 -12.79
C ALA A 125 10.57 7.28 -11.55
N SER A 126 11.69 6.56 -11.51
CA SER A 126 12.20 5.62 -10.50
C SER A 126 11.96 5.98 -9.03
N GLU A 127 11.71 4.95 -8.22
CA GLU A 127 11.84 4.88 -6.74
C GLU A 127 11.83 6.22 -6.01
N SER A 128 10.64 6.69 -5.63
CA SER A 128 10.50 7.77 -4.64
C SER A 128 9.88 7.24 -3.37
N SER A 129 10.71 7.10 -2.34
CA SER A 129 10.29 6.96 -0.95
C SER A 129 9.38 8.13 -0.55
N PRO A 130 8.28 7.91 0.20
CA PRO A 130 7.30 8.94 0.57
C PRO A 130 7.85 9.92 1.61
N PHE A 131 9.02 9.65 2.19
CA PHE A 131 9.69 10.56 3.11
C PHE A 131 10.66 11.48 2.37
N ARG A 132 10.12 12.48 1.65
CA ARG A 132 10.91 13.64 1.24
C ARG A 132 10.48 14.84 2.08
N THR A 133 11.24 15.11 3.15
CA THR A 133 11.10 16.34 3.92
C THR A 133 11.35 17.54 3.01
N THR A 134 10.39 18.46 2.97
CA THR A 134 10.38 19.66 2.15
C THR A 134 11.62 20.51 2.44
N ARG A 135 12.61 20.52 1.55
CA ARG A 135 13.69 21.51 1.61
C ARG A 135 13.20 22.79 0.92
N THR A 136 12.64 23.71 1.70
CA THR A 136 12.24 25.04 1.25
C THR A 136 13.46 25.75 0.66
N ARG A 137 13.52 25.91 -0.66
CA ARG A 137 14.50 26.78 -1.29
C ARG A 137 13.92 28.20 -1.31
N ARG A 138 14.37 29.04 -0.38
CA ARG A 138 14.11 30.48 -0.37
C ARG A 138 14.56 31.07 -1.72
N SER A 139 13.63 31.63 -2.48
CA SER A 139 13.96 32.42 -3.68
C SER A 139 14.52 33.77 -3.24
N ALA A 140 15.81 34.00 -3.53
CA ALA A 140 16.39 35.33 -3.43
C ALA A 140 15.88 36.18 -4.59
N ARG A 141 15.17 37.25 -4.25
CA ARG A 141 14.75 38.32 -5.16
C ARG A 141 15.92 39.29 -5.29
N THR A 142 16.43 39.49 -6.51
CA THR A 142 17.23 40.67 -6.86
C THR A 142 16.58 41.39 -8.03
N ARG A 143 16.48 42.71 -7.90
CA ARG A 143 15.80 43.66 -8.78
C ARG A 143 16.74 44.20 -9.87
N SER A 144 16.13 44.41 -11.04
CA SER A 144 16.28 45.50 -12.03
C SER A 144 17.65 45.88 -12.60
N SER A 145 17.74 45.86 -13.94
CA SER A 145 17.97 47.07 -14.76
C SER A 145 17.80 46.76 -16.25
N SER A 146 16.91 47.47 -16.94
CA SER A 146 16.82 47.50 -18.41
C SER A 146 17.88 48.44 -18.99
N PRO A 147 18.37 48.20 -20.22
CA PRO A 147 18.74 49.30 -21.10
C PRO A 147 17.97 49.27 -22.43
N THR A 148 17.54 50.46 -22.80
CA THR A 148 17.03 50.95 -24.09
C THR A 148 17.90 50.55 -25.29
N THR A 149 17.29 50.12 -26.39
CA THR A 149 17.89 50.12 -27.73
C THR A 149 17.30 51.24 -28.58
N SER A 150 18.14 52.21 -28.92
CA SER A 150 17.92 53.23 -29.95
C SER A 150 18.17 52.64 -31.34
N GLY A 151 17.25 52.89 -32.29
CA GLY A 151 17.47 52.64 -33.71
C GLY A 151 18.28 53.77 -34.37
N SER A 152 19.13 53.41 -35.33
CA SER A 152 19.64 54.25 -36.43
C SER A 152 20.45 53.36 -37.37
N GLY A 153 20.13 53.40 -38.68
CA GLY A 153 20.80 52.65 -39.75
C GLY A 153 19.82 52.27 -40.84
#